data_AF-X1JJM2-F1
#
_entry.id   AF-X1JJM2-F1
#
_cell.length_a   1.000
_cell.length_b   1.000
_cell.length_c   1.000
_cell.angle_alpha   90.00
_cell.angle_beta   90.00
_cell.angle_gamma   90.00
#
_symmetry.space_group_name_H-M   'P 1'
#
loop_
_entity.id
_entity.type
_entity.pdbx_description
1 polymer ?
#
loop_
_entity_poly.entity_id
_entity_poly.type
_entity_poly.pdbx_seq_one_letter_code
_entity_poly.pdbx_strand_id
1 'polypeptide(L)' 'MGEDNLLTIEKTEGRRKCPSCSEEHKNLIHESTDKTNIINDYPRVYGKKYRCGRCGQEWREK' A
#
# COMPACT_ATOMS: atom_id res chain seq x y z
N MET A 1 1.06 18.61 -11.69
CA MET A 1 1.52 17.21 -11.61
C MET A 1 1.04 16.68 -10.27
N GLY A 2 0.15 15.69 -10.28
CA GLY A 2 -0.58 15.25 -9.09
C GLY A 2 0.36 14.67 -8.03
N GLU A 3 0.41 15.33 -6.88
CA GLU A 3 1.11 14.86 -5.70
C GLU A 3 0.32 13.67 -5.15
N ASP A 4 0.69 12.47 -5.58
CA ASP A 4 0.12 11.21 -5.11
C ASP A 4 0.56 11.01 -3.64
N ASN A 5 -0.19 11.62 -2.73
CA ASN A 5 -0.04 11.59 -1.28
C ASN A 5 -0.41 10.20 -0.74
N LEU A 6 0.20 9.14 -1.28
CA LEU A 6 -0.01 7.79 -0.76
C LEU A 6 0.77 7.64 0.54
N LEU A 7 0.06 7.33 1.61
CA LEU A 7 0.62 7.10 2.94
C LEU A 7 1.67 6.00 2.85
N THR A 8 2.90 6.30 3.28
CA THR A 8 3.99 5.33 3.34
C THR A 8 4.17 4.93 4.80
N ILE A 9 3.94 3.66 5.12
CA ILE A 9 4.11 3.11 6.46
C ILE A 9 5.32 2.19 6.49
N GLU A 10 5.92 2.03 7.67
CA GLU A 10 6.93 1.00 7.90
C GLU A 10 6.27 -0.38 7.87
N LYS A 11 6.98 -1.37 7.33
CA LYS A 11 6.52 -2.77 7.36
C LYS A 11 6.21 -3.18 8.79
N THR A 12 4.93 -3.36 9.08
CA THR A 12 4.49 -3.85 10.38
C THR A 12 4.77 -5.34 10.43
N GLU A 13 5.67 -5.77 11.32
CA GLU A 13 5.94 -7.19 11.55
C GLU A 13 4.70 -7.82 12.20
N GLY A 14 3.91 -8.58 11.42
CA GLY A 14 2.72 -9.28 11.90
C GLY A 14 1.50 -9.17 10.99
N ARG A 15 0.31 -9.08 11.59
CA ARG A 15 -0.97 -8.98 10.87
C ARG A 15 -1.10 -7.58 10.27
N ARG A 16 -1.17 -7.50 8.94
CA ARG A 16 -1.34 -6.23 8.21
C ARG A 16 -2.60 -5.51 8.68
N LYS A 17 -2.45 -4.28 9.19
CA LYS A 17 -3.55 -3.43 9.66
C LYS A 17 -3.66 -2.17 8.82
N CYS A 18 -4.87 -1.73 8.55
CA CYS A 18 -5.09 -0.44 7.90
C CYS A 18 -4.64 0.70 8.82
N PRO A 19 -3.79 1.64 8.36
CA PRO A 19 -3.32 2.75 9.19
C PRO A 19 -4.42 3.77 9.56
N SER A 20 -5.55 3.76 8.84
CA SER A 20 -6.65 4.70 9.06
C SER A 20 -7.74 4.15 9.98
N CYS A 21 -8.18 2.91 9.75
CA CYS A 21 -9.30 2.31 10.50
C CYS A 21 -8.90 1.10 11.35
N SER A 22 -7.61 0.77 11.40
CA SER A 22 -7.06 -0.40 12.11
C SER A 22 -7.65 -1.74 11.69
N GLU A 23 -8.22 -1.80 10.48
CA GLU A 23 -8.78 -3.03 9.93
C GLU A 23 -7.69 -4.08 9.73
N GLU A 24 -7.89 -5.27 10.28
CA GLU A 24 -6.91 -6.35 10.32
C GLU A 24 -7.37 -7.60 9.53
N HIS A 25 -8.62 -7.58 9.04
CA HIS A 25 -9.13 -8.62 8.16
C HIS A 25 -8.43 -8.57 6.80
N LYS A 26 -7.55 -9.54 6.54
CA LYS A 26 -6.81 -9.68 5.26
C LYS A 26 -7.73 -9.68 4.03
N ASN A 27 -8.94 -10.23 4.12
CA ASN A 27 -9.90 -10.25 3.02
C ASN A 27 -10.38 -8.86 2.60
N LEU A 28 -10.30 -7.87 3.50
CA LEU A 28 -10.63 -6.48 3.23
C LEU A 28 -9.41 -5.67 2.77
N ILE A 29 -8.19 -6.21 2.78
CA ILE A 29 -6.99 -5.48 2.36
C ILE A 29 -6.53 -6.03 1.01
N HIS A 30 -6.79 -5.26 -0.04
CA HIS A 30 -6.42 -5.62 -1.41
C HIS A 30 -4.99 -5.17 -1.69
N GLU A 31 -4.13 -6.12 -2.07
CA GLU A 31 -2.79 -5.85 -2.59
C GLU A 31 -2.86 -5.56 -4.09
N SER A 32 -2.15 -4.54 -4.56
CA SER A 32 -2.05 -4.20 -5.98
C SER A 32 -0.68 -3.61 -6.31
N THR A 33 -0.27 -3.75 -7.57
CA THR A 33 0.99 -3.19 -8.05
C THR A 33 0.85 -1.68 -8.26
N ASP A 34 1.74 -0.92 -7.65
CA ASP A 34 1.81 0.53 -7.75
C ASP A 34 2.72 0.93 -8.91
N LYS A 35 2.11 1.19 -10.07
CA LYS A 35 2.86 1.58 -11.29
C LYS A 35 3.50 2.97 -11.19
N THR A 36 3.12 3.75 -10.19
CA THR A 36 3.66 5.08 -9.88
C THR A 36 4.96 5.01 -9.09
N ASN A 37 5.18 3.95 -8.32
CA ASN A 37 6.39 3.73 -7.54
C ASN A 37 7.31 2.72 -8.27
N ILE A 38 8.28 3.23 -9.02
CA ILE A 38 9.27 2.40 -9.71
C ILE A 38 10.44 2.17 -8.73
N ILE A 39 10.54 0.95 -8.20
CA ILE A 39 11.64 0.54 -7.31
C ILE A 39 12.94 0.37 -8.12
N ASN A 40 12.82 -0.20 -9.31
CA ASN A 40 13.94 -0.36 -10.23
C ASN A 40 13.46 -0.11 -11.67
N ASP A 41 14.23 0.62 -12.46
CA ASP A 41 13.88 0.88 -13.86
C ASP A 41 14.33 -0.28 -14.78
N TYR A 42 15.44 -0.96 -14.45
CA TYR A 42 15.95 -2.08 -15.25
C TYR A 42 16.59 -3.19 -14.40
N PRO A 43 15.98 -4.40 -14.32
CA PRO A 43 14.65 -4.77 -14.81
C PRO A 43 13.55 -3.97 -14.10
N ARG A 44 12.46 -3.65 -14.82
CA ARG A 44 11.40 -2.78 -14.29
C ARG A 44 10.63 -3.46 -13.16
N VAL A 45 10.83 -2.97 -11.94
CA VAL A 45 10.15 -3.44 -10.73
C VAL A 45 9.30 -2.31 -10.17
N TYR A 46 8.01 -2.56 -10.07
CA TYR A 46 7.06 -1.66 -9.44
C TYR A 46 6.88 -2.01 -7.97
N GLY A 47 6.61 -1.00 -7.16
CA GLY A 47 6.25 -1.15 -5.76
C GLY A 47 4.88 -1.79 -5.57
N LYS A 48 4.60 -2.17 -4.34
CA LYS A 48 3.27 -2.66 -3.95
C LYS A 48 2.52 -1.55 -3.23
N LYS A 49 1.22 -1.49 -3.47
CA LYS A 49 0.28 -0.69 -2.68
C LYS A 49 -0.82 -1.58 -2.10
N TYR A 50 -1.39 -1.11 -1.01
CA TYR A 50 -2.47 -1.73 -0.28
C TYR A 50 -3.67 -0.80 -0.27
N ARG A 51 -4.86 -1.38 -0.38
CA ARG A 51 -6.13 -0.66 -0.30
C ARG A 51 -7.04 -1.34 0.71
N CYS A 52 -7.54 -0.57 1.69
CA CYS A 52 -8.56 -1.04 2.61
C CYS A 52 -9.94 -0.98 1.94
N GLY A 53 -10.66 -2.10 1.94
CA GLY A 53 -12.03 -2.22 1.46
C GLY A 53 -13.09 -1.67 2.43
N ARG A 54 -12.70 -1.34 3.67
CA ARG A 54 -13.60 -0.76 4.68
C ARG A 54 -13.65 0.77 4.62
N CYS A 55 -12.49 1.44 4.69
CA CYS A 55 -12.42 2.90 4.67
C CYS A 55 -11.91 3.48 3.34
N GLY A 56 -11.46 2.63 2.40
CA GLY A 56 -10.91 3.08 1.12
C GLY A 56 -9.47 3.55 1.17
N GLN A 57 -8.83 3.60 2.35
CA GLN A 57 -7.46 4.08 2.51
C GLN A 57 -6.48 3.29 1.64
N GLU A 58 -5.64 4.01 0.89
CA GLU A 58 -4.52 3.44 0.15
C GLU A 58 -3.20 3.78 0.85
N TRP A 59 -2.30 2.81 0.96
CA TRP A 59 -0.96 3.00 1.53
C TRP A 59 0.08 2.08 0.90
N ARG A 60 1.35 2.43 1.07
CA ARG A 60 2.53 1.64 0.68
C ARG A 60 3.27 1.20 1.94
N GLU A 61 3.87 0.01 1.87
CA GLU A 61 4.82 -0.46 2.89
C GLU A 61 6.23 -0.23 2.33
N LYS A 62 7.07 0.53 3.04
CA LYS A 62 8.50 0.72 2.70
C LYS A 62 9.36 -0.30 3.43
#